data_AF-A0A936JLI6-F1
#
_entry.id   AF-A0A936JLI6-F1
#
_cell.length_a   1.000
_cell.length_b   1.000
_cell.length_c   1.000
_cell.angle_alpha   90.00
_cell.angle_beta   90.00
_cell.angle_gamma   90.00
#
_symmetry.space_group_name_H-M   'P 1'
#
loop_
_entity.id
_entity.type
_entity.pdbx_description
1 polymer ?
#
loop_
_entity_poly.entity_id
_entity_poly.type
_entity_poly.pdbx_seq_one_letter_code
_entity_poly.pdbx_strand_id
1 'polypeptide(L)'
;MKHIGILIALTLLCIGCNRSNEEEMRVAIKGDWISDESKDRSWTAMLSFEDSVCSIFDRYGLYANFTIYKDTVFIREKLIERKKTDQDYLEDNQWASGEQLVRDGSIFLKFRLMSVLNNQLIVLLSESDTLKLHKLPMKHNLPFERIGFYCSTGMRREPELYLELDRAGNFLFNGRYYTDKRGLYRGKVSVNDISIINNKVKSINLDELKVVYDAIRTDYRTFGIVIQAGGKTYRGVVEYDFSMPADLHFLFHKLQELYRNIDLQRDSTVKASFQLESITPKIQPPPEPQIKGDSGKLQQLDSILLISN
;
A
#
# COMPACT_ATOMS: atom_id res chain seq x y z
N MET A 1 -17.41 -37.37 -42.25
CA MET A 1 -16.40 -37.34 -41.17
C MET A 1 -15.16 -36.47 -41.47
N LYS A 2 -14.67 -36.34 -42.71
CA LYS A 2 -13.48 -35.51 -43.04
C LYS A 2 -13.62 -33.99 -42.74
N HIS A 3 -14.83 -33.43 -42.84
CA HIS A 3 -15.05 -31.99 -42.61
C HIS A 3 -15.07 -31.58 -41.13
N ILE A 4 -15.33 -32.51 -40.20
CA ILE A 4 -15.37 -32.22 -38.75
C ILE A 4 -13.95 -31.92 -38.24
N GLY A 5 -12.92 -32.63 -38.73
CA GLY A 5 -11.53 -32.38 -38.34
C GLY A 5 -11.01 -31.01 -38.78
N ILE A 6 -11.41 -30.53 -39.95
CA ILE A 6 -11.05 -29.20 -40.47
C ILE A 6 -11.72 -28.11 -39.64
N LEU A 7 -13.01 -28.29 -39.28
CA LEU A 7 -13.73 -27.35 -38.43
C LEU A 7 -13.10 -27.24 -37.03
N ILE A 8 -12.74 -28.37 -36.42
CA ILE A 8 -12.08 -28.41 -35.11
C ILE A 8 -10.71 -27.69 -35.16
N ALA A 9 -9.91 -27.95 -36.20
CA ALA A 9 -8.62 -27.29 -36.36
C ALA A 9 -8.74 -25.77 -36.56
N LEU A 10 -9.73 -25.31 -37.34
CA LEU A 10 -10.01 -23.87 -37.51
C LEU A 10 -10.47 -23.21 -36.20
N THR A 11 -11.35 -23.85 -35.43
CA THR A 11 -11.75 -23.32 -34.11
C THR A 11 -10.59 -23.26 -33.12
N LEU A 12 -9.67 -24.24 -33.13
CA LEU A 12 -8.50 -24.23 -32.26
C LEU A 12 -7.49 -23.13 -32.64
N LEU A 13 -7.35 -22.80 -33.92
CA LEU A 13 -6.51 -21.70 -34.39
C LEU A 13 -7.07 -20.33 -33.99
N CYS A 14 -8.39 -20.14 -33.99
CA CYS A 14 -9.01 -18.88 -33.59
C CYS A 14 -8.93 -18.61 -32.07
N ILE A 15 -8.91 -19.65 -31.24
CA ILE A 15 -8.81 -19.51 -29.77
C ILE A 15 -7.39 -19.09 -29.35
N GLY A 16 -6.36 -19.47 -30.12
CA GLY A 16 -4.96 -19.15 -29.81
C GLY A 16 -4.59 -17.68 -29.98
N CYS A 17 -5.14 -16.98 -30.97
CA CYS A 17 -4.74 -15.60 -31.29
C CYS A 17 -5.20 -14.54 -30.26
N ASN A 18 -6.26 -14.81 -29.49
CA ASN A 18 -6.77 -13.81 -28.54
C ASN A 18 -6.03 -13.84 -27.19
N ARG A 19 -5.47 -15.01 -26.81
CA ARG A 19 -4.81 -15.19 -25.51
C ARG A 19 -3.40 -14.59 -25.45
N SER A 20 -2.69 -14.49 -26.58
CA SER A 20 -1.33 -13.92 -26.59
C SER A 20 -1.33 -12.44 -26.19
N ASN A 21 -2.32 -11.67 -26.65
CA ASN A 21 -2.40 -10.23 -26.39
C ASN A 21 -2.64 -9.90 -24.89
N GLU A 22 -3.49 -10.68 -24.19
CA GLU A 22 -3.77 -10.41 -22.77
C GLU A 22 -2.57 -10.68 -21.87
N GLU A 23 -1.81 -11.76 -22.14
CA GLU A 23 -0.62 -12.08 -21.35
C GLU A 23 0.54 -11.11 -21.65
N GLU A 24 0.74 -10.75 -22.92
CA GLU A 24 1.70 -9.71 -23.31
C GLU A 24 1.37 -8.38 -22.62
N MET A 25 0.10 -8.00 -22.57
CA MET A 25 -0.34 -6.78 -21.87
C MET A 25 -0.12 -6.89 -20.35
N ARG A 26 -0.44 -8.03 -19.74
CA ARG A 26 -0.22 -8.27 -18.31
C ARG A 26 1.26 -8.13 -17.95
N VAL A 27 2.15 -8.69 -18.77
CA VAL A 27 3.60 -8.57 -18.62
C VAL A 27 4.03 -7.10 -18.80
N ALA A 28 3.48 -6.40 -19.79
CA ALA A 28 3.82 -5.01 -20.07
C ALA A 28 3.44 -4.05 -18.94
N ILE A 29 2.26 -4.21 -18.33
CA ILE A 29 1.79 -3.35 -17.24
C ILE A 29 2.34 -3.76 -15.86
N LYS A 30 3.01 -4.91 -15.72
CA LYS A 30 3.51 -5.39 -14.43
C LYS A 30 4.49 -4.38 -13.80
N GLY A 31 4.27 -4.04 -12.54
CA GLY A 31 5.15 -3.17 -11.74
C GLY A 31 4.41 -2.06 -11.01
N ASP A 32 5.20 -1.17 -10.41
CA ASP A 32 4.72 -0.04 -9.62
C ASP A 32 4.78 1.24 -10.46
N TRP A 33 3.66 1.95 -10.54
CA TRP A 33 3.43 3.09 -11.41
C TRP A 33 2.95 4.29 -10.60
N ILE A 34 3.47 5.46 -10.91
CA ILE A 34 3.15 6.70 -10.22
C ILE A 34 2.88 7.82 -11.22
N SER A 35 1.86 8.66 -10.98
CA SER A 35 1.65 9.86 -11.77
C SER A 35 2.59 10.97 -11.33
N ASP A 36 2.86 11.92 -12.22
CA ASP A 36 3.43 13.19 -11.80
C ASP A 36 2.41 13.91 -10.90
N GLU A 37 2.88 14.67 -9.91
CA GLU A 37 2.03 15.62 -9.18
C GLU A 37 1.53 16.67 -10.16
N SER A 38 0.27 16.57 -10.57
CA SER A 38 -0.30 17.56 -11.47
C SER A 38 -0.69 18.81 -10.68
N LYS A 39 -0.44 20.00 -11.22
CA LYS A 39 -0.87 21.28 -10.61
C LYS A 39 -2.37 21.33 -10.32
N ASP A 40 -3.16 20.56 -11.08
CA ASP A 40 -4.62 20.55 -11.02
C ASP A 40 -5.17 19.45 -10.09
N ARG A 41 -4.32 18.57 -9.54
CA ARG A 41 -4.73 17.49 -8.64
C ARG A 41 -3.93 17.56 -7.35
N SER A 42 -4.62 17.57 -6.22
CA SER A 42 -4.01 17.56 -4.88
C SER A 42 -3.45 16.19 -4.46
N TRP A 43 -3.31 15.26 -5.40
CA TRP A 43 -2.98 13.87 -5.10
C TRP A 43 -2.16 13.24 -6.23
N THR A 44 -1.39 12.22 -5.84
CA THR A 44 -0.54 11.42 -6.71
C THR A 44 -1.18 10.06 -6.92
N ALA A 45 -1.46 9.68 -8.16
CA ALA A 45 -1.99 8.36 -8.47
C ALA A 45 -0.88 7.33 -8.34
N MET A 46 -1.14 6.23 -7.63
CA MET A 46 -0.21 5.11 -7.58
C MET A 46 -0.94 3.80 -7.87
N LEU A 47 -0.39 3.03 -8.81
CA LEU A 47 -0.91 1.73 -9.24
C LEU A 47 0.19 0.68 -9.09
N SER A 48 -0.13 -0.46 -8.50
CA SER A 48 0.76 -1.63 -8.50
C SER A 48 0.09 -2.77 -9.22
N PHE A 49 0.67 -3.25 -10.33
CA PHE A 49 0.21 -4.46 -10.99
C PHE A 49 1.18 -5.61 -10.68
N GLU A 50 0.66 -6.60 -9.97
CA GLU A 50 1.32 -7.89 -9.75
C GLU A 50 0.58 -8.95 -10.59
N ASP A 51 0.86 -10.24 -10.40
CA ASP A 51 0.42 -11.28 -11.36
C ASP A 51 -1.09 -11.22 -11.66
N SER A 52 -1.94 -11.38 -10.65
CA SER A 52 -3.40 -11.32 -10.78
C SER A 52 -4.05 -10.25 -9.91
N VAL A 53 -3.26 -9.48 -9.17
CA VAL A 53 -3.74 -8.46 -8.24
C VAL A 53 -3.21 -7.09 -8.61
N CYS A 54 -4.06 -6.09 -8.41
CA CYS A 54 -3.74 -4.69 -8.55
C CYS A 54 -4.00 -3.99 -7.23
N SER A 55 -3.13 -3.07 -6.85
CA SER A 55 -3.40 -2.13 -5.76
C SER A 55 -3.50 -0.72 -6.32
N ILE A 56 -4.53 0.01 -5.90
CA ILE A 56 -4.73 1.42 -6.22
C ILE A 56 -4.64 2.21 -4.92
N PHE A 57 -3.70 3.15 -4.90
CA PHE A 57 -3.43 3.95 -3.72
C PHE A 57 -4.14 5.30 -3.81
N ASP A 58 -5.33 5.36 -3.22
CA ASP A 58 -6.08 6.62 -3.02
C ASP A 58 -6.22 7.02 -1.54
N ARG A 59 -5.99 6.06 -0.62
CA ARG A 59 -5.48 6.19 0.76
C ARG A 59 -5.68 4.92 1.59
N TYR A 60 -6.42 3.91 1.13
CA TYR A 60 -6.69 2.67 1.90
C TYR A 60 -6.94 1.42 1.04
N GLY A 61 -6.60 1.45 -0.25
CA GLY A 61 -6.89 0.36 -1.19
C GLY A 61 -6.31 -0.97 -0.71
N LEU A 62 -7.11 -2.03 -0.82
CA LEU A 62 -6.64 -3.41 -0.68
C LEU A 62 -6.18 -3.91 -2.05
N TYR A 63 -5.38 -4.98 -2.09
CA TYR A 63 -5.20 -5.69 -3.36
C TYR A 63 -6.56 -6.20 -3.85
N ALA A 64 -6.88 -5.82 -5.08
CA ALA A 64 -8.05 -6.25 -5.80
C ALA A 64 -7.61 -7.14 -6.96
N ASN A 65 -8.38 -8.19 -7.25
CA ASN A 65 -8.12 -8.99 -8.43
C ASN A 65 -8.38 -8.15 -9.68
N PHE A 66 -7.56 -8.31 -10.71
CA PHE A 66 -7.81 -7.66 -11.99
C PHE A 66 -7.77 -8.65 -13.16
N THR A 67 -8.55 -8.31 -14.18
CA THR A 67 -8.57 -9.01 -15.46
C THR A 67 -8.35 -8.01 -16.58
N ILE A 68 -7.68 -8.43 -17.64
CA ILE A 68 -7.51 -7.64 -18.86
C ILE A 68 -8.40 -8.27 -19.91
N TYR A 69 -9.17 -7.46 -20.62
CA TYR A 69 -9.89 -7.88 -21.82
C TYR A 69 -9.60 -6.87 -22.92
N LYS A 70 -8.92 -7.35 -23.97
CA LYS A 70 -8.35 -6.49 -25.02
C LYS A 70 -7.42 -5.43 -24.42
N ASP A 71 -7.80 -4.16 -24.51
CA ASP A 71 -7.08 -3.00 -24.00
C ASP A 71 -7.72 -2.44 -22.72
N THR A 72 -8.64 -3.17 -22.08
CA THR A 72 -9.35 -2.68 -20.89
C THR A 72 -8.99 -3.48 -19.67
N VAL A 73 -8.64 -2.80 -18.57
CA VAL A 73 -8.42 -3.40 -17.26
C VAL A 73 -9.69 -3.28 -16.44
N PHE A 74 -10.10 -4.40 -15.83
CA PHE A 74 -11.20 -4.48 -14.88
C PHE A 74 -10.63 -4.87 -13.52
N ILE A 75 -10.76 -3.99 -12.53
CA ILE A 75 -10.33 -4.25 -11.16
C ILE A 75 -11.57 -4.51 -10.33
N ARG A 76 -11.62 -5.67 -9.70
CA ARG A 76 -12.76 -6.12 -8.91
C ARG A 76 -12.56 -5.77 -7.44
N GLU A 77 -13.27 -4.76 -6.98
CA GLU A 77 -13.38 -4.44 -5.56
C GLU A 77 -14.56 -5.18 -4.94
N LYS A 78 -14.29 -5.86 -3.83
CA LYS A 78 -15.38 -6.40 -3.00
C LYS A 78 -16.04 -5.22 -2.30
N LEU A 79 -17.37 -5.09 -2.42
CA LEU A 79 -18.12 -4.29 -1.47
C LEU A 79 -17.93 -4.95 -0.11
N ILE A 80 -17.03 -4.38 0.69
CA ILE A 80 -17.08 -4.59 2.13
C ILE A 80 -18.45 -4.06 2.53
N GLU A 81 -19.27 -4.85 3.24
CA GLU A 81 -20.56 -4.43 3.80
C GLU A 81 -20.35 -3.25 4.77
N ARG A 82 -20.02 -2.09 4.23
CA ARG A 82 -19.92 -0.83 4.95
C ARG A 82 -21.35 -0.33 5.08
N LYS A 83 -21.74 0.01 6.30
CA LYS A 83 -23.08 0.50 6.59
C LYS A 83 -23.39 1.65 5.63
N LYS A 84 -24.62 1.67 5.11
CA LYS A 84 -25.19 2.60 4.11
C LYS A 84 -24.95 4.11 4.33
N THR A 85 -24.31 4.53 5.42
CA THR A 85 -24.04 5.93 5.74
C THR A 85 -22.79 6.50 5.07
N ASP A 86 -21.94 5.68 4.42
CA ASP A 86 -20.72 6.14 3.73
C ASP A 86 -20.99 6.62 2.28
N GLN A 87 -22.12 7.27 2.03
CA GLN A 87 -22.43 7.82 0.70
C GLN A 87 -21.41 8.92 0.31
N ASP A 88 -20.87 9.65 1.29
CA ASP A 88 -19.78 10.62 1.15
C ASP A 88 -18.48 10.02 0.58
N TYR A 89 -18.24 8.71 0.75
CA TYR A 89 -17.02 8.05 0.26
C TYR A 89 -17.02 7.84 -1.27
N LEU A 90 -18.20 7.73 -1.88
CA LEU A 90 -18.32 7.57 -3.34
C LEU A 90 -18.06 8.90 -4.08
N GLU A 91 -18.34 10.04 -3.43
CA GLU A 91 -18.14 11.37 -4.01
C GLU A 91 -16.67 11.84 -3.94
N ASP A 92 -15.90 11.37 -2.96
CA ASP A 92 -14.47 11.71 -2.79
C ASP A 92 -13.53 10.87 -3.69
N ASN A 93 -13.99 9.73 -4.20
CA ASN A 93 -13.22 8.87 -5.12
C ASN A 93 -13.32 9.34 -6.57
N GLN A 94 -13.09 10.63 -6.83
CA GLN A 94 -13.18 11.22 -8.17
C GLN A 94 -12.18 10.61 -9.19
N TRP A 95 -11.18 9.85 -8.74
CA TRP A 95 -10.29 9.08 -9.61
C TRP A 95 -11.00 7.88 -10.26
N ALA A 96 -12.06 7.37 -9.63
CA ALA A 96 -12.93 6.32 -10.15
C ALA A 96 -14.02 6.89 -11.08
N SER A 97 -13.67 7.93 -11.86
CA SER A 97 -14.47 8.38 -13.02
C SER A 97 -14.52 7.33 -14.13
N GLY A 98 -13.72 6.26 -14.02
CA GLY A 98 -13.94 5.03 -14.76
C GLY A 98 -15.35 4.49 -14.53
N GLU A 99 -15.97 3.97 -15.59
CA GLU A 99 -17.32 3.41 -15.49
C GLU A 99 -17.37 2.34 -14.39
N GLN A 100 -18.12 2.61 -13.33
CA GLN A 100 -18.36 1.63 -12.27
C GLN A 100 -19.45 0.67 -12.72
N LEU A 101 -19.10 -0.60 -12.83
CA LEU A 101 -20.10 -1.66 -13.01
C LEU A 101 -20.37 -2.30 -11.65
N VAL A 102 -21.63 -2.28 -11.21
CA VAL A 102 -22.05 -3.04 -10.02
C VAL A 102 -22.65 -4.36 -10.49
N ARG A 103 -22.00 -5.47 -10.13
CA ARG A 103 -22.49 -6.82 -10.44
C ARG A 103 -22.19 -7.77 -9.29
N ASP A 104 -23.20 -8.52 -8.86
CA ASP A 104 -23.09 -9.54 -7.82
C ASP A 104 -22.42 -9.05 -6.53
N GLY A 105 -22.78 -7.83 -6.08
CA GLY A 105 -22.20 -7.21 -4.89
C GLY A 105 -20.70 -6.87 -5.02
N SER A 106 -20.18 -6.73 -6.24
CA SER A 106 -18.82 -6.24 -6.51
C SER A 106 -18.88 -4.95 -7.33
N ILE A 107 -17.96 -4.03 -7.06
CA ILE A 107 -17.72 -2.84 -7.90
C ILE A 107 -16.54 -3.17 -8.81
N PHE A 108 -16.69 -2.91 -10.09
CA PHE A 108 -15.60 -3.02 -11.05
C PHE A 108 -15.16 -1.62 -11.45
N LEU A 109 -13.89 -1.33 -11.20
CA LEU A 109 -13.23 -0.17 -11.75
C LEU A 109 -12.70 -0.52 -13.13
N LYS A 110 -13.00 0.34 -14.09
CA LYS A 110 -12.67 0.13 -15.49
C LYS A 110 -11.82 1.30 -16.00
N PHE A 111 -10.67 0.99 -16.60
CA PHE A 111 -9.92 1.96 -17.40
C PHE A 111 -9.34 1.29 -18.64
N ARG A 112 -9.23 2.07 -19.71
CA ARG A 112 -8.69 1.61 -20.98
C ARG A 112 -7.21 1.98 -21.09
N LEU A 113 -6.37 1.00 -21.40
CA LEU A 113 -4.96 1.16 -21.68
C LEU A 113 -4.81 1.78 -23.08
N MET A 114 -4.27 2.99 -23.13
CA MET A 114 -4.00 3.68 -24.40
C MET A 114 -2.60 3.35 -24.92
N SER A 115 -1.62 3.26 -24.02
CA SER A 115 -0.23 2.96 -24.37
C SER A 115 0.56 2.47 -23.16
N VAL A 116 1.48 1.53 -23.40
CA VAL A 116 2.48 1.04 -22.44
C VAL A 116 3.82 1.00 -23.14
N LEU A 117 4.57 2.10 -23.09
CA LEU A 117 5.83 2.26 -23.82
C LEU A 117 6.84 3.01 -22.96
N ASN A 118 8.13 2.63 -23.03
CA ASN A 118 9.23 3.37 -22.40
C ASN A 118 9.01 3.70 -20.91
N ASN A 119 8.59 2.71 -20.11
CA ASN A 119 8.26 2.90 -18.68
C ASN A 119 7.15 3.92 -18.42
N GLN A 120 6.28 4.16 -19.40
CA GLN A 120 5.11 5.01 -19.29
C GLN A 120 3.84 4.21 -19.57
N LEU A 121 2.84 4.44 -18.73
CA LEU A 121 1.51 3.87 -18.81
C LEU A 121 0.52 5.01 -18.99
N ILE A 122 -0.20 5.02 -20.09
CA ILE A 122 -1.26 5.99 -20.37
C ILE A 122 -2.59 5.26 -20.27
N VAL A 123 -3.44 5.69 -19.34
CA VAL A 123 -4.79 5.15 -19.17
C VAL A 123 -5.83 6.23 -19.50
N LEU A 124 -6.91 5.83 -20.14
CA LEU A 124 -8.09 6.64 -20.39
C LEU A 124 -9.08 6.39 -19.27
N LEU A 125 -9.36 7.41 -18.46
CA LEU A 125 -10.28 7.37 -17.32
C LEU A 125 -11.73 7.65 -17.77
N SER A 126 -11.91 8.59 -18.70
CA SER A 126 -13.19 8.94 -19.33
C SER A 126 -12.95 9.33 -20.80
N GLU A 127 -14.00 9.68 -21.56
CA GLU A 127 -13.87 10.05 -22.98
C GLU A 127 -12.88 11.19 -23.24
N SER A 128 -12.64 12.06 -22.25
CA SER A 128 -11.76 13.23 -22.38
C SER A 128 -10.66 13.31 -21.32
N ASP A 129 -10.58 12.38 -20.37
CA ASP A 129 -9.57 12.40 -19.30
C ASP A 129 -8.58 11.24 -19.43
N THR A 130 -7.30 11.58 -19.47
CA THR A 130 -6.19 10.61 -19.50
C THR A 130 -5.29 10.80 -18.30
N LEU A 131 -4.88 9.68 -17.70
CA LEU A 131 -3.87 9.66 -16.65
C LEU A 131 -2.59 9.06 -17.20
N LYS A 132 -1.50 9.81 -17.03
CA LYS A 132 -0.16 9.38 -17.39
C LYS A 132 0.61 8.99 -16.13
N LEU A 133 1.11 7.76 -16.13
CA LEU A 133 1.91 7.21 -15.05
C LEU A 133 3.28 6.79 -15.58
N HIS A 134 4.28 6.83 -14.72
CA HIS A 134 5.63 6.35 -14.99
C HIS A 134 5.97 5.22 -14.04
N LYS A 135 6.73 4.24 -14.54
CA LYS A 135 7.17 3.10 -13.75
C LYS A 135 8.25 3.54 -12.77
N LEU A 136 8.16 3.11 -11.51
CA LEU A 136 9.21 3.36 -10.54
C LEU A 136 10.51 2.67 -10.98
N PRO A 137 11.62 3.41 -11.13
CA PRO A 137 12.90 2.82 -11.47
C PRO A 137 13.51 2.08 -10.28
N MET A 138 14.32 1.06 -10.56
CA MET A 138 15.21 0.50 -9.55
C MET A 138 16.31 1.51 -9.24
N LYS A 139 16.55 1.78 -7.95
CA LYS A 139 17.58 2.71 -7.46
C LYS A 139 18.85 1.99 -7.03
N HIS A 140 18.77 0.70 -6.71
CA HIS A 140 19.92 -0.15 -6.42
C HIS A 140 19.67 -1.62 -6.80
N ASN A 141 20.73 -2.44 -6.74
CA ASN A 141 20.67 -3.88 -7.04
C ASN A 141 20.83 -4.78 -5.80
N LEU A 142 21.02 -4.19 -4.62
CA LEU A 142 21.15 -4.95 -3.36
C LEU A 142 19.85 -5.72 -3.06
N PRO A 143 19.91 -7.05 -2.85
CA PRO A 143 18.79 -7.78 -2.31
C PRO A 143 18.65 -7.53 -0.81
N PHE A 144 17.42 -7.60 -0.28
CA PHE A 144 17.25 -7.60 1.17
C PHE A 144 17.73 -8.93 1.77
N GLU A 145 18.24 -8.88 2.98
CA GLU A 145 18.60 -10.02 3.82
C GLU A 145 17.46 -10.32 4.79
N ARG A 146 16.96 -9.25 5.44
CA ARG A 146 15.82 -9.27 6.36
C ARG A 146 15.09 -7.94 6.34
N ILE A 147 13.78 -8.00 6.53
CA ILE A 147 12.89 -6.84 6.70
C ILE A 147 12.17 -7.01 8.03
N GLY A 148 12.15 -5.96 8.84
CA GLY A 148 11.26 -5.82 10.00
C GLY A 148 10.26 -4.72 9.71
N PHE A 149 8.98 -5.00 9.88
CA PHE A 149 7.90 -4.06 9.59
C PHE A 149 6.93 -3.96 10.76
N TYR A 150 6.62 -2.73 11.12
CA TYR A 150 5.70 -2.38 12.18
C TYR A 150 4.59 -1.48 11.61
N CYS A 151 3.37 -1.71 12.06
CA CYS A 151 2.22 -0.86 11.79
C CYS A 151 1.48 -0.66 13.11
N SER A 152 1.31 0.59 13.55
CA SER A 152 0.45 0.92 14.69
C SER A 152 -1.02 0.98 14.27
N THR A 153 -1.92 0.99 15.25
CA THR A 153 -3.33 1.35 15.01
C THR A 153 -3.44 2.84 14.69
N GLY A 154 -4.30 3.20 13.74
CA GLY A 154 -4.81 4.57 13.57
C GLY A 154 -6.21 4.73 14.17
N MET A 155 -6.87 5.86 13.89
CA MET A 155 -8.25 6.11 14.33
C MET A 155 -9.28 5.16 13.69
N ARG A 156 -8.99 4.51 12.55
CA ARG A 156 -9.99 3.78 11.74
C ARG A 156 -9.91 2.26 11.91
N ARG A 157 -9.53 1.78 13.09
CA ARG A 157 -9.45 0.33 13.40
C ARG A 157 -8.55 -0.43 12.42
N GLU A 158 -7.44 0.17 12.03
CA GLU A 158 -6.42 -0.48 11.20
C GLU A 158 -5.64 -1.53 12.00
N PRO A 159 -5.14 -2.59 11.35
CA PRO A 159 -4.39 -3.63 12.03
C PRO A 159 -3.11 -3.08 12.68
N GLU A 160 -2.94 -3.34 13.99
CA GLU A 160 -1.64 -3.23 14.66
C GLU A 160 -0.92 -4.56 14.55
N LEU A 161 0.26 -4.53 13.93
CA LEU A 161 1.05 -5.72 13.67
C LEU A 161 2.55 -5.42 13.68
N TYR A 162 3.30 -6.48 13.94
CA TYR A 162 4.74 -6.53 13.70
C TYR A 162 5.04 -7.81 12.91
N LEU A 163 5.92 -7.70 11.91
CA LEU A 163 6.40 -8.85 11.15
C LEU A 163 7.90 -8.75 10.88
N GLU A 164 8.54 -9.92 10.76
CA GLU A 164 9.87 -10.04 10.17
C GLU A 164 9.83 -11.03 9.01
N LEU A 165 10.54 -10.70 7.94
CA LEU A 165 10.68 -11.51 6.74
C LEU A 165 12.15 -11.59 6.36
N ASP A 166 12.68 -12.80 6.19
CA ASP A 166 14.01 -13.00 5.63
C ASP A 166 13.97 -13.34 4.13
N ARG A 167 15.13 -13.24 3.47
CA ARG A 167 15.29 -13.55 2.04
C ARG A 167 14.94 -14.99 1.68
N ALA A 168 14.95 -15.90 2.65
CA ALA A 168 14.57 -17.29 2.44
C ALA A 168 13.04 -17.48 2.50
N GLY A 169 12.28 -16.42 2.80
CA GLY A 169 10.83 -16.44 2.91
C GLY A 169 10.32 -16.92 4.26
N ASN A 170 11.15 -17.00 5.30
CA ASN A 170 10.65 -17.26 6.64
C ASN A 170 9.95 -16.01 7.16
N PHE A 171 8.70 -16.16 7.58
CA PHE A 171 7.84 -15.07 8.02
C PHE A 171 7.47 -15.24 9.48
N LEU A 172 7.78 -14.25 10.29
CA LEU A 172 7.44 -14.16 11.70
C LEU A 172 6.42 -13.05 11.87
N PHE A 173 5.37 -13.27 12.66
CA PHE A 173 4.26 -12.34 12.77
C PHE A 173 3.72 -12.25 14.18
N ASN A 174 3.40 -11.03 14.60
CA ASN A 174 2.74 -10.71 15.85
C ASN A 174 1.60 -9.72 15.58
N GLY A 175 0.37 -10.23 15.47
CA GLY A 175 -0.82 -9.39 15.32
C GLY A 175 -1.42 -9.02 16.67
N ARG A 176 -1.80 -7.76 16.86
CA ARG A 176 -2.39 -7.25 18.10
C ARG A 176 -3.86 -6.88 17.93
N TYR A 177 -4.14 -5.65 17.53
CA TYR A 177 -5.50 -5.13 17.37
C TYR A 177 -5.89 -5.14 15.90
N TYR A 178 -7.19 -5.34 15.65
CA TYR A 178 -7.80 -5.26 14.31
C TYR A 178 -7.14 -6.09 13.21
N THR A 179 -6.38 -7.13 13.58
CA THR A 179 -5.95 -8.22 12.70
C THR A 179 -6.95 -9.38 12.80
N ASP A 180 -7.11 -10.12 11.69
CA ASP A 180 -7.82 -11.41 11.68
C ASP A 180 -7.03 -12.50 12.43
N LYS A 181 -5.69 -12.36 12.47
CA LYS A 181 -4.75 -13.26 13.14
C LYS A 181 -4.13 -12.56 14.35
N ARG A 182 -4.63 -12.82 15.55
CA ARG A 182 -4.09 -12.26 16.81
C ARG A 182 -3.11 -13.19 17.50
N GLY A 183 -2.00 -12.64 17.98
CA GLY A 183 -0.91 -13.35 18.64
C GLY A 183 0.26 -13.66 17.71
N LEU A 184 1.07 -14.65 18.11
CA LEU A 184 2.33 -15.01 17.48
C LEU A 184 2.15 -16.13 16.46
N TYR A 185 2.68 -15.93 15.25
CA TYR A 185 2.60 -16.88 14.14
C TYR A 185 3.90 -16.96 13.35
N ARG A 186 4.09 -18.08 12.68
CA ARG A 186 5.13 -18.33 11.69
C ARG A 186 4.50 -18.80 10.38
N GLY A 187 5.13 -18.47 9.26
CA GLY A 187 4.73 -18.94 7.94
C GLY A 187 5.87 -18.94 6.95
N LYS A 188 5.53 -19.27 5.71
CA LYS A 188 6.46 -19.24 4.57
C LYS A 188 5.87 -18.39 3.44
N VAL A 189 6.64 -17.41 2.98
CA VAL A 189 6.29 -16.57 1.83
C VAL A 189 6.77 -17.26 0.55
N SER A 190 5.96 -17.16 -0.51
CA SER A 190 6.28 -17.76 -1.80
C SER A 190 7.52 -17.13 -2.43
N VAL A 191 8.25 -17.87 -3.28
CA VAL A 191 9.42 -17.33 -4.00
C VAL A 191 9.03 -16.13 -4.87
N ASN A 192 7.83 -16.17 -5.47
CA ASN A 192 7.31 -15.09 -6.28
C ASN A 192 7.08 -13.82 -5.46
N ASP A 193 6.45 -13.93 -4.29
CA ASP A 193 6.25 -12.80 -3.38
C ASP A 193 7.58 -12.24 -2.87
N ILE A 194 8.56 -13.10 -2.56
CA ILE A 194 9.92 -12.65 -2.20
C ILE A 194 10.55 -11.85 -3.34
N SER A 195 10.41 -12.30 -4.59
CA SER A 195 10.91 -11.55 -5.73
C SER A 195 10.22 -10.19 -5.89
N ILE A 196 8.91 -10.13 -5.67
CA ILE A 196 8.14 -8.88 -5.73
C ILE A 196 8.61 -7.91 -4.63
N ILE A 197 8.72 -8.38 -3.39
CA ILE A 197 9.20 -7.59 -2.25
C ILE A 197 10.62 -7.10 -2.51
N ASN A 198 11.49 -7.96 -3.05
CA ASN A 198 12.85 -7.59 -3.38
C ASN A 198 12.91 -6.49 -4.45
N ASN A 199 12.03 -6.53 -5.45
CA ASN A 199 11.94 -5.46 -6.45
C ASN A 199 11.46 -4.13 -5.84
N LYS A 200 10.49 -4.19 -4.92
CA LYS A 200 10.03 -3.00 -4.16
C LYS A 200 11.13 -2.42 -3.29
N VAL A 201 11.94 -3.27 -2.64
CA VAL A 201 13.13 -2.81 -1.90
C VAL A 201 14.11 -2.12 -2.85
N LYS A 202 14.40 -2.72 -4.02
CA LYS A 202 15.30 -2.14 -5.03
C LYS A 202 14.87 -0.78 -5.59
N SER A 203 13.58 -0.44 -5.54
CA SER A 203 13.11 0.89 -5.94
C SER A 203 13.28 1.96 -4.87
N ILE A 204 13.63 1.59 -3.63
CA ILE A 204 13.81 2.53 -2.52
C ILE A 204 15.22 3.11 -2.56
N ASN A 205 15.36 4.40 -2.26
CA ASN A 205 16.68 4.98 -2.01
C ASN A 205 17.06 4.72 -0.54
N LEU A 206 17.70 3.58 -0.28
CA LEU A 206 17.98 3.13 1.08
C LEU A 206 18.82 4.15 1.89
N ASP A 207 19.75 4.85 1.24
CA ASP A 207 20.63 5.83 1.89
C ASP A 207 19.88 7.15 2.25
N GLU A 208 18.70 7.38 1.67
CA GLU A 208 17.84 8.54 1.95
C GLU A 208 16.70 8.22 2.94
N LEU A 209 16.65 6.99 3.48
CA LEU A 209 15.67 6.64 4.50
C LEU A 209 15.88 7.47 5.77
N LYS A 210 14.85 8.23 6.15
CA LYS A 210 14.86 9.03 7.37
C LYS A 210 14.38 8.20 8.55
N VAL A 211 15.03 8.35 9.69
CA VAL A 211 14.59 7.71 10.94
C VAL A 211 13.17 8.12 11.31
N VAL A 212 12.80 9.38 11.06
CA VAL A 212 11.45 9.92 11.22
C VAL A 212 11.13 10.80 10.02
N TYR A 213 9.97 10.57 9.41
CA TYR A 213 9.39 11.48 8.42
C TYR A 213 8.40 12.42 9.12
N ASP A 214 8.43 13.69 8.75
CA ASP A 214 7.59 14.72 9.38
C ASP A 214 6.13 14.47 9.02
N ALA A 215 5.27 14.41 10.04
CA ALA A 215 3.83 14.25 9.86
C ALA A 215 3.14 15.61 9.97
N ILE A 216 2.24 15.92 9.03
CA ILE A 216 1.35 17.08 9.18
C ILE A 216 0.28 16.81 10.24
N ARG A 217 -0.05 15.54 10.52
CA ARG A 217 -1.05 15.15 11.52
C ARG A 217 -0.60 13.93 12.33
N THR A 218 -0.85 13.99 13.63
CA THR A 218 -0.40 13.00 14.62
C THR A 218 -1.41 11.87 14.87
N ASP A 219 -2.60 11.96 14.29
CA ASP A 219 -3.68 10.97 14.46
C ASP A 219 -3.63 9.82 13.45
N TYR A 220 -2.69 9.86 12.52
CA TYR A 220 -2.48 8.81 11.55
C TYR A 220 -1.69 7.63 12.11
N ARG A 221 -1.90 6.47 11.48
CA ARG A 221 -1.13 5.26 11.75
C ARG A 221 0.37 5.51 11.53
N THR A 222 1.20 4.89 12.35
CA THR A 222 2.66 4.93 12.22
C THR A 222 3.13 3.62 11.60
N PHE A 223 4.01 3.75 10.63
CA PHE A 223 4.75 2.66 10.02
C PHE A 223 6.20 2.70 10.44
N GLY A 224 6.76 1.55 10.74
CA GLY A 224 8.19 1.38 10.97
C GLY A 224 8.74 0.34 10.01
N ILE A 225 9.91 0.60 9.43
CA ILE A 225 10.63 -0.35 8.60
C ILE A 225 12.11 -0.41 8.99
N VAL A 226 12.64 -1.62 9.09
CA VAL A 226 14.08 -1.91 9.15
C VAL A 226 14.38 -2.82 7.98
N ILE A 227 15.36 -2.44 7.16
CA ILE A 227 15.81 -3.23 6.01
C ILE A 227 17.29 -3.54 6.23
N GLN A 228 17.65 -4.81 6.28
CA GLN A 228 19.04 -5.25 6.19
C GLN A 228 19.35 -5.60 4.74
N ALA A 229 20.37 -4.97 4.16
CA ALA A 229 20.81 -5.21 2.78
C ALA A 229 22.29 -4.86 2.62
N GLY A 230 23.06 -5.76 1.98
CA GLY A 230 24.49 -5.53 1.74
C GLY A 230 25.29 -5.35 3.03
N GLY A 231 24.92 -6.06 4.11
CA GLY A 231 25.54 -5.93 5.43
C GLY A 231 25.27 -4.62 6.16
N LYS A 232 24.42 -3.72 5.63
CA LYS A 232 23.98 -2.48 6.29
C LYS A 232 22.55 -2.62 6.81
N THR A 233 22.23 -1.86 7.85
CA THR A 233 20.87 -1.75 8.39
C THR A 233 20.33 -0.35 8.13
N TYR A 234 19.20 -0.29 7.43
CA TYR A 234 18.48 0.93 7.10
C TYR A 234 17.20 0.99 7.92
N ARG A 235 16.81 2.18 8.37
CA ARG A 235 15.63 2.36 9.23
C ARG A 235 14.80 3.52 8.75
N GLY A 236 13.49 3.38 8.84
CA GLY A 236 12.58 4.51 8.72
C GLY A 236 11.32 4.35 9.53
N VAL A 237 10.82 5.47 10.06
CA VAL A 237 9.53 5.57 10.72
C VAL A 237 8.74 6.66 10.03
N VAL A 238 7.54 6.32 9.58
CA VAL A 238 6.67 7.21 8.85
C VAL A 238 5.33 7.26 9.55
N GLU A 239 4.93 8.41 10.07
CA GLU A 239 3.51 8.64 10.34
C GLU A 239 2.82 8.78 8.98
N TYR A 240 1.70 8.10 8.79
CA TYR A 240 1.09 7.94 7.47
C TYR A 240 0.57 9.27 6.94
N ASP A 241 1.38 9.91 6.10
CA ASP A 241 1.04 11.16 5.45
C ASP A 241 1.68 11.27 4.06
N PHE A 242 1.53 12.45 3.45
CA PHE A 242 2.06 12.75 2.12
C PHE A 242 3.58 12.90 2.06
N SER A 243 4.29 12.89 3.20
CA SER A 243 5.75 12.99 3.23
C SER A 243 6.44 11.65 2.93
N MET A 244 5.70 10.54 2.97
CA MET A 244 6.24 9.22 2.72
C MET A 244 6.64 9.06 1.23
N PRO A 245 7.88 8.65 0.95
CA PRO A 245 8.30 8.27 -0.40
C PRO A 245 7.36 7.22 -1.02
N ALA A 246 7.00 7.43 -2.28
CA ALA A 246 6.08 6.55 -3.00
C ALA A 246 6.54 5.09 -3.08
N ASP A 247 7.85 4.85 -3.22
CA ASP A 247 8.45 3.51 -3.21
C ASP A 247 8.22 2.78 -1.88
N LEU A 248 8.27 3.48 -0.74
CA LEU A 248 7.92 2.94 0.57
C LEU A 248 6.43 2.60 0.69
N HIS A 249 5.53 3.44 0.15
CA HIS A 249 4.09 3.14 0.12
C HIS A 249 3.83 1.76 -0.51
N PHE A 250 4.44 1.47 -1.66
CA PHE A 250 4.28 0.18 -2.34
C PHE A 250 4.80 -0.98 -1.50
N LEU A 251 5.97 -0.83 -0.85
CA LEU A 251 6.52 -1.87 0.02
C LEU A 251 5.63 -2.11 1.24
N PHE A 252 5.21 -1.05 1.94
CA PHE A 252 4.41 -1.17 3.17
C PHE A 252 3.08 -1.85 2.89
N HIS A 253 2.44 -1.49 1.79
CA HIS A 253 1.20 -2.13 1.39
C HIS A 253 1.37 -3.62 1.10
N LYS A 254 2.42 -3.99 0.34
CA LYS A 254 2.74 -5.40 0.10
C LYS A 254 2.93 -6.15 1.42
N LEU A 255 3.69 -5.60 2.36
CA LEU A 255 3.96 -6.22 3.66
C LEU A 255 2.69 -6.32 4.53
N GLN A 256 1.83 -5.30 4.53
CA GLN A 256 0.53 -5.35 5.21
C GLN A 256 -0.37 -6.43 4.64
N GLU A 257 -0.31 -6.71 3.34
CA GLU A 257 -1.20 -7.69 2.71
C GLU A 257 -0.67 -9.12 2.82
N LEU A 258 0.63 -9.32 3.12
CA LEU A 258 1.21 -10.65 3.29
C LEU A 258 0.48 -11.50 4.34
N TYR A 259 0.26 -10.98 5.56
CA TYR A 259 -0.32 -11.79 6.65
C TYR A 259 -1.75 -12.27 6.34
N ARG A 260 -2.45 -11.61 5.42
CA ARG A 260 -3.80 -11.99 4.98
C ARG A 260 -3.76 -13.14 3.98
N ASN A 261 -2.73 -13.17 3.15
CA ASN A 261 -2.65 -14.03 1.96
C ASN A 261 -1.72 -15.25 2.12
N ILE A 262 -0.97 -15.34 3.21
CA ILE A 262 -0.10 -16.50 3.48
C ILE A 262 -0.69 -17.39 4.58
N ASP A 263 -0.39 -18.69 4.48
CA ASP A 263 -0.72 -19.66 5.51
C ASP A 263 0.17 -19.45 6.75
N LEU A 264 -0.46 -19.14 7.88
CA LEU A 264 0.19 -18.87 9.15
C LEU A 264 -0.17 -19.94 10.18
N GLN A 265 0.85 -20.46 10.86
CA GLN A 265 0.70 -21.37 11.98
C GLN A 265 1.05 -20.65 13.28
N ARG A 266 0.21 -20.80 14.31
CA ARG A 266 0.46 -20.20 15.62
C ARG A 266 1.72 -20.81 16.24
N ASP A 267 2.63 -19.97 16.73
CA ASP A 267 3.91 -20.41 17.27
C ASP A 267 4.37 -19.44 18.37
N SER A 268 4.39 -19.90 19.62
CA SER A 268 4.80 -19.08 20.78
C SER A 268 6.30 -18.78 20.83
N THR A 269 7.12 -19.54 20.11
CA THR A 269 8.59 -19.36 20.06
C THR A 269 9.01 -18.19 19.17
N VAL A 270 8.09 -17.69 18.33
CA VAL A 270 8.29 -16.55 17.43
C VAL A 270 8.81 -15.31 18.17
N LYS A 271 8.35 -15.06 19.40
CA LYS A 271 8.79 -13.90 20.18
C LYS A 271 10.31 -13.87 20.38
N ALA A 272 10.93 -15.02 20.62
CA ALA A 272 12.38 -15.15 20.78
C ALA A 272 13.12 -15.24 19.43
N SER A 273 12.39 -15.40 18.33
CA SER A 273 12.94 -15.53 16.97
C SER A 273 13.05 -14.20 16.22
N PHE A 274 12.39 -13.14 16.72
CA PHE A 274 12.55 -11.79 16.20
C PHE A 274 13.99 -11.32 16.43
N GLN A 275 14.65 -10.88 15.36
CA GLN A 275 16.06 -10.48 15.37
C GLN A 275 16.23 -8.97 15.26
N LEU A 276 15.21 -8.28 14.78
CA LEU A 276 15.24 -6.84 14.60
C LEU A 276 14.60 -6.18 15.83
N GLU A 277 15.25 -5.15 16.34
CA GLU A 277 14.69 -4.34 17.41
C GLU A 277 13.36 -3.74 16.95
N SER A 278 12.35 -3.80 17.82
CA SER A 278 11.06 -3.17 17.54
C SER A 278 11.27 -1.69 17.25
N ILE A 279 10.79 -1.25 16.09
CA ILE A 279 10.84 0.14 15.65
C ILE A 279 9.65 0.87 16.29
N THR A 280 9.62 0.89 17.61
CA THR A 280 8.69 1.76 18.30
C THR A 280 9.42 3.09 18.40
N PRO A 281 8.95 4.17 17.74
CA PRO A 281 9.55 5.48 17.97
C PRO A 281 9.54 5.73 19.47
N LYS A 282 10.73 5.94 20.05
CA LYS A 282 10.81 6.47 21.39
C LYS A 282 10.33 7.90 21.27
N ILE A 283 9.03 8.11 21.47
CA ILE A 283 8.46 9.45 21.58
C ILE A 283 9.21 10.08 22.74
N GLN A 284 10.14 10.97 22.44
CA GLN A 284 10.74 11.79 23.47
C GLN A 284 9.57 12.55 24.09
N PRO A 285 9.42 12.54 25.43
CA PRO A 285 8.37 13.36 26.04
C PRO A 285 8.51 14.78 25.50
N PRO A 286 7.40 15.46 25.20
CA PRO A 286 7.47 16.85 24.77
C PRO A 286 8.38 17.59 25.75
N PRO A 287 9.27 18.47 25.26
CA PRO A 287 10.17 19.21 26.14
C PRO A 287 9.33 19.81 27.26
N GLU A 288 9.77 19.62 28.51
CA GLU A 288 9.06 20.16 29.67
C GLU A 288 8.67 21.60 29.34
N PRO A 289 7.39 21.99 29.54
CA PRO A 289 6.97 23.35 29.29
C PRO A 289 7.98 24.26 29.97
N GLN A 290 8.70 25.07 29.19
CA GLN A 290 9.54 26.08 29.79
C GLN A 290 8.58 27.00 30.52
N ILE A 291 8.42 26.79 31.82
CA ILE A 291 7.77 27.72 32.71
C ILE A 291 8.67 28.95 32.61
N LYS A 292 8.35 29.84 31.67
CA LYS A 292 8.87 31.20 31.68
C LYS A 292 8.45 31.70 33.04
N GLY A 293 9.42 31.79 33.95
CA GLY A 293 9.24 32.35 35.27
C GLY A 293 8.89 33.81 35.10
N ASP A 294 7.62 34.08 34.81
CA ASP A 294 7.05 35.40 34.96
C ASP A 294 6.73 35.54 36.46
N SER A 295 7.80 35.60 37.26
CA SER A 295 7.74 35.83 38.71
C SER A 295 7.36 37.27 39.04
N GLY A 296 6.50 37.89 38.23
CA GLY A 296 6.36 39.33 38.16
C GLY A 296 4.96 39.81 37.79
N LYS A 297 3.93 39.35 38.52
CA LYS A 297 2.75 40.15 38.97
C LYS A 297 1.64 39.24 39.50
N LEU A 298 1.78 38.81 40.75
CA LEU A 298 0.63 38.66 41.64
C LEU A 298 0.43 40.03 42.32
N GLN A 299 -0.16 40.98 41.60
CA GLN A 299 -0.75 42.18 42.18
C GLN A 299 -2.25 42.13 41.95
N GLN A 300 -2.97 41.98 43.06
CA GLN A 300 -4.32 42.47 43.33
C GLN A 300 -5.36 42.31 42.20
N LEU A 301 -6.15 41.25 42.32
CA LEU A 301 -7.58 41.30 41.98
C LEU A 301 -8.38 41.01 43.25
N ASP A 302 -8.20 41.85 44.25
CA ASP A 302 -9.26 42.14 45.20
C ASP A 302 -10.15 43.21 44.56
N SER A 303 -11.46 43.08 44.77
CA SER A 303 -12.56 43.97 44.34
C SER A 303 -12.98 43.91 42.86
N ILE A 304 -14.06 43.16 42.60
CA ILE A 304 -15.33 43.62 42.00
C ILE A 304 -16.33 42.46 42.18
N LEU A 305 -17.14 42.54 43.24
CA LEU A 305 -18.39 41.76 43.37
C LEU A 305 -19.25 42.40 44.47
N LEU A 306 -19.98 43.45 44.08
CA LEU A 306 -21.05 44.18 44.77
C LEU A 306 -21.52 45.18 43.66
N ILE A 307 -22.76 45.34 43.18
CA ILE A 307 -24.12 45.20 43.74
C ILE A 307 -25.14 45.09 42.57
N SER A 308 -26.20 44.29 42.68
CA SER A 308 -27.61 44.76 42.62
C SER A 308 -28.63 43.60 42.62
N ASN A 309 -29.26 43.43 43.79
CA ASN A 309 -30.72 43.49 43.92
C ASN A 309 -31.05 44.78 44.68
#